data_AF-A0A4Y2ENW9-F1
#
_entry.id   AF-A0A4Y2ENW9-F1
#
_cell.length_a   1.000
_cell.length_b   1.000
_cell.length_c   1.000
_cell.angle_alpha   90.00
_cell.angle_beta   90.00
_cell.angle_gamma   90.00
#
_symmetry.space_group_name_H-M   'P 1'
#
loop_
_entity.id
_entity.type
_entity.pdbx_description
1 polymer ?
#
loop_
_entity_poly.entity_id
_entity_poly.type
_entity_poly.pdbx_seq_one_letter_code
_entity_poly.pdbx_strand_id
1 'polypeptide(L)'
;MRAHVASQVEGIKDHVDGCIGRMEEKIQGVKGKIEEVKTEVQEKMSDLERRLSDLETRPNHFPANPEFMYSRPTVKPLTFDGLTIWTVFKTQFDVVSSTNGWTDFVKASQLVASLRGSAAEVLQGIPADKLTGLTTIEKALESRFGDSHLKQFYRTELKTRRQKPGERLQELAVDVERLTSLAYAKCPLDVRESLAAQYFVNTNQRRRYATFNKIDGCKKSEIISDL
;
A
#
# COMPACT_ATOMS: atom_id res chain seq x y z
N MET A 1 -31.72 42.47 -64.88
CA MET A 1 -31.11 42.23 -63.54
C MET A 1 -31.91 41.20 -62.71
N ARG A 2 -33.23 41.37 -62.49
CA ARG A 2 -34.07 40.39 -61.74
C ARG A 2 -34.01 38.94 -62.25
N ALA A 3 -34.08 38.72 -63.56
CA ALA A 3 -34.07 37.36 -64.14
C ALA A 3 -32.75 36.60 -63.92
N HIS A 4 -31.61 37.31 -63.93
CA HIS A 4 -30.29 36.72 -63.66
C HIS A 4 -30.15 36.27 -62.21
N VAL A 5 -30.61 37.10 -61.26
CA VAL A 5 -30.61 36.76 -59.83
C VAL A 5 -31.54 35.57 -59.56
N ALA A 6 -32.71 35.51 -60.19
CA ALA A 6 -33.61 34.37 -60.07
C ALA A 6 -32.97 33.08 -60.62
N SER A 7 -32.30 33.14 -61.78
CA SER A 7 -31.58 32.00 -62.35
C SER A 7 -30.41 31.53 -61.47
N GLN A 8 -29.68 32.44 -60.82
CA GLN A 8 -28.62 32.08 -59.88
C GLN A 8 -29.17 31.43 -58.61
N VAL A 9 -30.27 31.94 -58.07
CA VAL A 9 -30.91 31.37 -56.88
C VAL A 9 -31.44 29.97 -57.17
N GLU A 10 -32.06 29.74 -58.34
CA GLU A 10 -32.51 28.41 -58.72
C GLU A 10 -31.34 27.43 -58.88
N GLY A 11 -30.23 27.86 -59.51
CA GLY A 11 -29.03 27.02 -59.61
C GLY A 11 -28.38 26.69 -58.27
N ILE A 12 -28.40 27.60 -57.30
CA ILE A 12 -27.93 27.34 -55.93
C ILE A 12 -28.86 26.33 -55.23
N LYS A 13 -30.18 26.48 -55.41
CA LYS A 13 -31.18 25.59 -54.85
C LYS A 13 -31.02 24.16 -55.39
N ASP A 14 -30.89 23.99 -56.69
CA ASP A 14 -30.62 22.68 -57.31
C ASP A 14 -29.33 22.04 -56.80
N HIS A 15 -28.29 22.85 -56.58
CA HIS A 15 -27.01 22.35 -56.03
C HIS A 15 -27.15 21.90 -54.57
N VAL A 16 -27.89 22.65 -53.75
CA VAL A 16 -28.17 22.32 -52.35
C VAL A 16 -29.01 21.05 -52.27
N ASP A 17 -30.08 20.94 -53.06
CA ASP A 17 -30.94 19.75 -53.12
C ASP A 17 -30.14 18.52 -53.57
N GLY A 18 -29.25 18.67 -54.55
CA GLY A 18 -28.32 17.61 -54.96
C GLY A 18 -27.31 17.22 -53.87
N CYS A 19 -26.83 18.17 -53.08
CA CYS A 19 -25.97 17.88 -51.92
C CYS A 19 -26.72 17.14 -50.81
N ILE A 20 -27.98 17.52 -50.54
CA ILE A 20 -28.86 16.88 -49.56
C ILE A 20 -29.11 15.43 -49.98
N GLY A 21 -29.49 15.17 -51.23
CA GLY A 21 -29.73 13.81 -51.72
C GLY A 21 -28.52 12.88 -51.58
N ARG A 22 -27.30 13.39 -51.88
CA ARG A 22 -26.05 12.61 -51.68
C ARG A 22 -25.76 12.34 -50.20
N MET A 23 -26.12 13.26 -49.29
CA MET A 23 -25.98 13.04 -47.86
C MET A 23 -26.99 12.02 -47.35
N GLU A 24 -28.25 12.08 -47.80
CA GLU A 24 -29.28 11.11 -47.46
C GLU A 24 -28.91 9.70 -47.89
N GLU A 25 -28.37 9.53 -49.11
CA GLU A 25 -27.90 8.23 -49.60
C GLU A 25 -26.79 7.65 -48.71
N LYS A 26 -25.80 8.48 -48.34
CA LYS A 26 -24.72 8.06 -47.43
C LYS A 26 -25.24 7.72 -46.04
N ILE A 27 -26.20 8.49 -45.51
CA ILE A 27 -26.84 8.23 -44.22
C ILE A 27 -27.57 6.89 -44.25
N GLN A 28 -28.32 6.60 -45.31
CA GLN A 28 -28.98 5.29 -45.46
C GLN A 28 -27.97 4.15 -45.57
N GLY A 29 -26.87 4.35 -46.31
CA GLY A 29 -25.79 3.36 -46.41
C GLY A 29 -25.12 3.08 -45.06
N VAL A 30 -24.84 4.11 -44.26
CA VAL A 30 -24.29 3.94 -42.90
C VAL A 30 -25.30 3.25 -41.98
N LYS A 31 -26.58 3.61 -42.06
CA LYS A 31 -27.64 2.96 -41.29
C LYS A 31 -27.73 1.46 -41.59
N GLY A 32 -27.62 1.06 -42.86
CA GLY A 32 -27.56 -0.35 -43.26
C GLY A 32 -26.38 -1.10 -42.62
N LYS A 33 -25.18 -0.53 -42.71
CA LYS A 33 -23.97 -1.12 -42.09
C LYS A 33 -24.07 -1.24 -40.57
N ILE A 34 -24.72 -0.28 -39.90
CA ILE A 34 -24.93 -0.34 -38.45
C ILE A 34 -25.83 -1.51 -38.08
N GLU A 35 -26.93 -1.73 -38.81
CA GLU A 35 -27.80 -2.89 -38.54
C GLU A 35 -27.09 -4.22 -38.83
N GLU A 36 -26.27 -4.30 -39.88
CA GLU A 36 -25.45 -5.49 -40.18
C GLU A 36 -24.46 -5.80 -39.05
N VAL A 37 -23.69 -4.79 -38.59
CA VAL A 37 -22.76 -4.96 -37.45
C VAL A 37 -23.51 -5.36 -36.19
N LYS A 38 -24.69 -4.78 -35.95
CA LYS A 38 -25.53 -5.12 -34.80
C LYS A 38 -25.99 -6.57 -34.85
N THR A 39 -26.39 -7.08 -36.01
CA THR A 39 -26.74 -8.50 -36.18
C THR A 39 -25.55 -9.43 -35.94
N GLU A 40 -24.36 -9.13 -36.49
CA GLU A 40 -23.16 -9.95 -36.25
C GLU A 40 -22.75 -10.00 -34.77
N VAL A 41 -22.82 -8.86 -34.08
CA VAL A 41 -22.48 -8.79 -32.66
C VAL A 41 -23.48 -9.60 -31.84
N GLN A 42 -24.77 -9.53 -32.17
CA GLN A 42 -25.80 -10.29 -31.48
C GLN A 42 -25.62 -11.80 -31.68
N GLU A 43 -25.30 -12.26 -32.89
CA GLU A 43 -24.99 -13.67 -33.17
C GLU A 43 -23.74 -14.15 -32.42
N LYS A 44 -22.66 -13.36 -32.43
CA LYS A 44 -21.42 -13.69 -31.69
C LYS A 44 -21.66 -13.75 -30.18
N MET A 45 -22.52 -12.89 -29.64
CA MET A 45 -22.89 -12.93 -28.23
C MET A 45 -23.61 -14.24 -27.90
N SER A 46 -24.60 -14.63 -28.71
CA SER A 46 -25.31 -15.91 -28.53
C SER A 46 -24.39 -17.13 -28.66
N ASP A 47 -23.41 -17.11 -29.58
CA ASP A 47 -22.41 -18.18 -29.67
C ASP A 47 -21.53 -18.26 -28.42
N LEU A 48 -21.09 -17.11 -27.89
CA LEU A 48 -20.29 -17.06 -26.67
C LEU A 48 -21.08 -17.55 -25.44
N GLU A 49 -22.35 -17.17 -25.32
CA GLU A 49 -23.24 -17.66 -24.25
C GLU A 49 -23.38 -19.19 -24.30
N ARG A 50 -23.60 -19.76 -25.50
CA ARG A 50 -23.65 -21.22 -25.69
C ARG A 50 -22.34 -21.90 -25.31
N ARG A 51 -21.20 -21.36 -25.77
CA ARG A 51 -19.87 -21.89 -25.43
C ARG A 51 -19.58 -21.84 -23.94
N LEU A 52 -20.05 -20.80 -23.25
CA LEU A 52 -19.92 -20.67 -21.81
C LEU A 52 -20.74 -21.74 -21.08
N SER A 53 -21.98 -22.00 -21.51
CA SER A 53 -22.82 -23.07 -20.97
C SER A 53 -22.22 -24.47 -21.18
N ASP A 54 -21.61 -24.75 -22.34
CA ASP A 54 -20.92 -26.02 -22.60
C ASP A 54 -19.69 -26.22 -21.70
N LEU A 55 -18.97 -25.12 -21.40
CA LEU A 55 -17.84 -25.11 -20.47
C LEU A 55 -18.27 -25.36 -19.02
N GLU A 56 -19.44 -24.84 -18.63
CA GLU A 56 -19.98 -24.94 -17.27
C GLU A 56 -20.63 -26.31 -16.99
N THR A 57 -21.17 -26.97 -18.02
CA THR A 57 -21.81 -28.30 -17.91
C THR A 57 -20.85 -29.47 -18.02
N ARG A 58 -19.59 -29.26 -18.44
CA ARG A 58 -18.57 -30.32 -18.42
C ARG A 58 -18.15 -30.56 -16.97
N PRO A 59 -18.41 -31.73 -16.36
CA PRO A 59 -17.79 -32.07 -15.10
C PRO A 59 -16.28 -32.01 -15.33
N ASN A 60 -15.57 -31.23 -14.52
CA ASN A 60 -14.11 -31.24 -14.51
C ASN A 60 -13.62 -32.60 -14.00
N HIS A 61 -13.72 -33.64 -14.82
CA HIS A 61 -12.90 -34.82 -14.66
C HIS A 61 -11.59 -34.53 -15.39
N PHE A 62 -10.70 -33.82 -14.71
CA PHE A 62 -9.29 -34.00 -15.00
C PHE A 62 -9.03 -35.51 -14.85
N PRO A 63 -8.50 -36.23 -15.86
CA PRO A 63 -7.79 -37.43 -15.52
C PRO A 63 -6.71 -36.97 -14.55
N ALA A 64 -6.78 -37.45 -13.31
CA ALA A 64 -5.74 -37.21 -12.32
C ALA A 64 -4.46 -37.78 -12.93
N ASN A 65 -3.68 -36.94 -13.61
CA ASN A 65 -2.38 -37.30 -14.10
C ASN A 65 -1.50 -37.48 -12.85
N PRO A 66 -1.08 -38.71 -12.48
CA PRO A 66 -0.37 -38.95 -11.23
C PRO A 66 1.00 -38.24 -11.20
N GLU A 67 1.51 -37.79 -12.35
CA GLU A 67 2.84 -37.15 -12.45
C GLU A 67 2.89 -35.67 -12.05
N PHE A 68 1.74 -34.97 -11.94
CA PHE A 68 1.70 -33.57 -11.48
C PHE A 68 1.30 -33.41 -10.01
N MET A 69 1.38 -34.48 -9.21
CA MET A 69 1.14 -34.42 -7.75
C MET A 69 2.32 -33.84 -6.95
N TYR A 70 3.10 -32.92 -7.52
CA TYR A 70 3.81 -31.97 -6.67
C TYR A 70 2.80 -30.92 -6.24
N SER A 71 2.08 -31.23 -5.17
CA SER A 71 1.34 -30.25 -4.37
C SER A 71 2.27 -29.06 -4.20
N ARG A 72 2.02 -27.95 -4.92
CA ARG A 72 2.81 -26.73 -4.74
C ARG A 72 2.73 -26.42 -3.25
N PRO A 73 3.85 -26.44 -2.49
CA PRO A 73 3.79 -26.27 -1.05
C PRO A 73 3.09 -24.94 -0.79
N THR A 74 1.84 -25.01 -0.30
CA THR A 74 1.10 -23.80 0.03
C THR A 74 1.76 -23.26 1.26
N VAL A 75 2.55 -22.20 1.11
CA VAL A 75 3.22 -21.58 2.24
C VAL A 75 2.14 -21.14 3.21
N LYS A 76 2.25 -21.58 4.47
CA LYS A 76 1.23 -21.35 5.50
C LYS A 76 0.94 -19.85 5.62
N PRO A 77 -0.32 -19.46 5.87
CA PRO A 77 -0.68 -18.10 6.20
C PRO A 77 0.22 -17.54 7.31
N LEU A 78 0.88 -16.42 7.02
CA LEU A 78 1.58 -15.64 8.03
C LEU A 78 0.55 -15.10 9.03
N THR A 79 0.99 -14.81 10.26
CA THR A 79 0.17 -14.16 11.28
C THR A 79 0.76 -12.81 11.62
N PHE A 80 -0.09 -11.79 11.78
CA PHE A 80 0.32 -10.45 12.19
C PHE A 80 -0.49 -10.02 13.41
N ASP A 81 0.20 -9.80 14.52
CA ASP A 81 -0.38 -9.35 15.79
C ASP A 81 -0.08 -7.87 16.11
N GLY A 82 0.77 -7.23 15.28
CA GLY A 82 1.24 -5.86 15.49
C GLY A 82 2.53 -5.74 16.30
N LEU A 83 3.16 -6.86 16.72
CA LEU A 83 4.45 -6.85 17.43
C LEU A 83 5.64 -6.78 16.47
N THR A 84 5.51 -7.40 15.30
CA THR A 84 6.52 -7.30 14.24
C THR A 84 6.36 -5.98 13.48
N ILE A 85 7.44 -5.42 12.97
CA ILE A 85 7.38 -4.20 12.14
C ILE A 85 6.54 -4.49 10.89
N TRP A 86 5.54 -3.64 10.63
CA TRP A 86 4.61 -3.80 9.51
C TRP A 86 5.32 -3.97 8.16
N THR A 87 6.38 -3.22 7.90
CA THR A 87 7.16 -3.30 6.64
C THR A 87 7.84 -4.66 6.45
N VAL A 88 8.30 -5.30 7.53
CA VAL A 88 8.88 -6.65 7.51
C VAL A 88 7.80 -7.67 7.19
N PHE A 89 6.65 -7.58 7.88
CA PHE A 89 5.51 -8.47 7.62
C PHE A 89 5.01 -8.32 6.18
N LYS A 90 4.83 -7.09 5.70
CA LYS A 90 4.37 -6.80 4.34
C LYS A 90 5.30 -7.41 3.29
N THR A 91 6.61 -7.28 3.48
CA THR A 91 7.61 -7.88 2.57
C THR A 91 7.47 -9.41 2.53
N GLN A 92 7.32 -10.07 3.68
CA GLN A 92 7.11 -11.51 3.74
C GLN A 92 5.79 -11.92 3.07
N PHE A 93 4.72 -11.16 3.31
CA PHE A 93 3.42 -11.36 2.69
C PHE A 93 3.47 -11.22 1.16
N ASP A 94 4.19 -10.24 0.64
CA ASP A 94 4.37 -10.01 -0.80
C ASP A 94 5.13 -11.17 -1.47
N VAL A 95 6.17 -11.70 -0.82
CA VAL A 95 6.91 -12.89 -1.29
C VAL A 95 6.00 -14.12 -1.31
N VAL A 96 5.23 -14.35 -0.25
CA VAL A 96 4.30 -15.50 -0.15
C VAL A 96 3.19 -15.39 -1.19
N SER A 97 2.58 -14.22 -1.35
CA SER A 97 1.50 -14.00 -2.30
C SER A 97 1.95 -14.18 -3.75
N SER A 98 3.16 -13.71 -4.08
CA SER A 98 3.77 -13.90 -5.40
C SER A 98 4.09 -15.37 -5.66
N THR A 99 4.64 -16.06 -4.67
CA THR A 99 4.94 -17.50 -4.76
C THR A 99 3.66 -18.32 -4.97
N ASN A 100 2.57 -17.92 -4.34
CA ASN A 100 1.29 -18.62 -4.44
C ASN A 100 0.42 -18.15 -5.62
N GLY A 101 0.81 -17.09 -6.35
CA GLY A 101 0.04 -16.54 -7.46
C GLY A 101 -1.30 -15.94 -7.04
N TRP A 102 -1.38 -15.33 -5.85
CA TRP A 102 -2.62 -14.75 -5.36
C TRP A 102 -3.03 -13.50 -6.15
N THR A 103 -4.31 -13.43 -6.51
CA THR A 103 -4.93 -12.20 -7.01
C THR A 103 -5.10 -11.19 -5.88
N ASP A 104 -5.29 -9.91 -6.20
CA ASP A 104 -5.45 -8.87 -5.17
C ASP A 104 -6.65 -9.11 -4.26
N PHE A 105 -7.72 -9.73 -4.77
CA PHE A 105 -8.85 -10.19 -3.96
C PHE A 105 -8.41 -11.25 -2.94
N VAL A 106 -7.70 -12.28 -3.39
CA VAL A 106 -7.19 -13.35 -2.50
C VAL A 106 -6.19 -12.78 -1.49
N LYS A 107 -5.32 -11.86 -1.91
CA LYS A 107 -4.40 -11.14 -1.01
C LYS A 107 -5.19 -10.37 0.06
N ALA A 108 -6.24 -9.65 -0.29
CA ALA A 108 -7.05 -8.92 0.67
C ALA A 108 -7.69 -9.87 1.70
N SER A 109 -8.34 -10.94 1.24
CA SER A 109 -8.93 -11.96 2.13
C SER A 109 -7.89 -12.61 3.04
N GLN A 110 -6.73 -12.94 2.48
CA GLN A 110 -5.65 -13.60 3.21
C GLN A 110 -4.96 -12.67 4.21
N LEU A 111 -4.84 -11.38 3.86
CA LEU A 111 -4.33 -10.35 4.75
C LEU A 111 -5.28 -10.18 5.93
N VAL A 112 -6.58 -10.04 5.71
CA VAL A 112 -7.59 -10.01 6.79
C VAL A 112 -7.51 -11.26 7.67
N ALA A 113 -7.42 -12.45 7.05
CA ALA A 113 -7.32 -13.71 7.77
C ALA A 113 -6.00 -13.89 8.54
N SER A 114 -4.95 -13.13 8.22
CA SER A 114 -3.66 -13.14 8.92
C SER A 114 -3.64 -12.29 10.19
N LEU A 115 -4.54 -11.30 10.30
CA LEU A 115 -4.53 -10.35 11.42
C LEU A 115 -5.01 -10.99 12.72
N ARG A 116 -4.31 -10.73 13.82
CA ARG A 116 -4.61 -11.18 15.17
C ARG A 116 -4.47 -10.02 16.16
N GLY A 117 -5.08 -10.15 17.34
CA GLY A 117 -4.92 -9.19 18.43
C GLY A 117 -5.13 -7.73 18.00
N SER A 118 -4.19 -6.85 18.36
CA SER A 118 -4.28 -5.42 18.08
C SER A 118 -4.31 -5.12 16.57
N ALA A 119 -3.65 -5.93 15.74
CA ALA A 119 -3.71 -5.75 14.29
C ALA A 119 -5.11 -5.98 13.72
N ALA A 120 -5.87 -6.94 14.26
CA ALA A 120 -7.24 -7.21 13.82
C ALA A 120 -8.22 -6.08 14.16
N GLU A 121 -7.98 -5.33 15.25
CA GLU A 121 -8.81 -4.18 15.63
C GLU A 121 -8.81 -3.07 14.56
N VAL A 122 -7.79 -2.99 13.69
CA VAL A 122 -7.76 -2.04 12.57
C VAL A 122 -8.95 -2.23 11.63
N LEU A 123 -9.45 -3.46 11.51
CA LEU A 123 -10.59 -3.79 10.65
C LEU A 123 -11.89 -3.12 11.10
N GLN A 124 -12.03 -2.76 12.39
CA GLN A 124 -13.22 -2.07 12.90
C GLN A 124 -13.38 -0.66 12.31
N GLY A 125 -12.29 -0.04 11.87
CA GLY A 125 -12.31 1.28 11.24
C GLY A 125 -12.58 1.26 9.74
N ILE A 126 -12.71 0.08 9.13
CA ILE A 126 -12.88 -0.08 7.68
C ILE A 126 -14.31 -0.55 7.39
N PRO A 127 -15.06 0.14 6.51
CA PRO A 127 -16.37 -0.33 6.04
C PRO A 127 -16.30 -1.72 5.41
N ALA A 128 -17.30 -2.57 5.67
CA ALA A 128 -17.30 -3.98 5.25
C ALA A 128 -17.20 -4.16 3.73
N ASP A 129 -17.82 -3.27 2.95
CA ASP A 129 -17.75 -3.24 1.48
C ASP A 129 -16.33 -2.97 0.95
N LYS A 130 -15.45 -2.40 1.78
CA LYS A 130 -14.06 -2.06 1.44
C LYS A 130 -13.03 -3.05 1.97
N LEU A 131 -13.45 -4.06 2.73
CA LEU A 131 -12.56 -5.13 3.22
C LEU A 131 -12.11 -6.10 2.11
N THR A 132 -12.62 -5.94 0.90
CA THR A 132 -12.13 -6.62 -0.30
C THR A 132 -11.00 -5.86 -0.99
N GLY A 133 -10.79 -4.59 -0.63
CA GLY A 133 -9.77 -3.73 -1.20
C GLY A 133 -8.43 -3.88 -0.49
N LEU A 134 -7.48 -4.59 -1.12
CA LEU A 134 -6.12 -4.78 -0.60
C LEU A 134 -5.48 -3.45 -0.17
N THR A 135 -5.54 -2.44 -1.03
CA THR A 135 -4.92 -1.13 -0.78
C THR A 135 -5.54 -0.38 0.40
N THR A 136 -6.84 -0.58 0.67
CA THR A 136 -7.52 0.04 1.81
C THR A 136 -7.03 -0.56 3.12
N ILE A 137 -6.94 -1.89 3.19
CA ILE A 137 -6.46 -2.61 4.37
C ILE A 137 -4.99 -2.29 4.63
N GLU A 138 -4.14 -2.30 3.59
CA GLU A 138 -2.72 -1.95 3.72
C GLU A 138 -2.52 -0.53 4.24
N LYS A 139 -3.28 0.46 3.74
CA LYS A 139 -3.19 1.85 4.22
C LYS A 139 -3.56 1.98 5.69
N ALA A 140 -4.59 1.25 6.13
CA ALA A 140 -5.01 1.28 7.52
C ALA A 140 -3.95 0.66 8.45
N LEU A 141 -3.34 -0.46 8.03
CA LEU A 141 -2.25 -1.11 8.75
C LEU A 141 -0.98 -0.24 8.76
N GLU A 142 -0.63 0.37 7.64
CA GLU A 142 0.48 1.34 7.54
C GLU A 142 0.24 2.56 8.44
N SER A 143 -0.99 3.05 8.53
CA SER A 143 -1.30 4.19 9.39
C SER A 143 -1.09 3.88 10.87
N ARG A 144 -1.41 2.67 11.33
CA ARG A 144 -1.34 2.30 12.76
C ARG A 144 -0.01 1.66 13.15
N PHE A 145 0.53 0.81 12.30
CA PHE A 145 1.74 0.00 12.56
C PHE A 145 2.92 0.34 11.64
N GLY A 146 2.73 1.25 10.68
CA GLY A 146 3.82 1.70 9.83
C GLY A 146 4.90 2.45 10.60
N ASP A 147 6.03 2.67 9.92
CA ASP A 147 7.26 3.15 10.55
C ASP A 147 7.14 4.54 11.20
N SER A 148 6.06 5.28 10.94
CA SER A 148 5.86 6.64 11.47
C SER A 148 5.74 6.64 13.01
N HIS A 149 4.90 5.78 13.57
CA HIS A 149 4.75 5.65 15.02
C HIS A 149 6.02 5.09 15.67
N LEU A 150 6.67 4.15 14.98
CA LEU A 150 7.91 3.54 15.46
C LEU A 150 9.08 4.54 15.46
N LYS A 151 9.16 5.44 14.47
CA LYS A 151 10.10 6.58 14.48
C LYS A 151 9.86 7.49 15.65
N GLN A 152 8.60 7.80 15.98
CA GLN A 152 8.29 8.66 17.12
C GLN A 152 8.60 7.98 18.46
N PHE A 153 8.38 6.66 18.55
CA PHE A 153 8.81 5.84 19.68
C PHE A 153 10.33 5.92 19.87
N TYR A 154 11.13 5.63 18.83
CA TYR A 154 12.59 5.69 18.92
C TYR A 154 13.11 7.10 19.20
N ARG A 155 12.47 8.15 18.66
CA ARG A 155 12.80 9.55 19.02
C ARG A 155 12.57 9.81 20.50
N THR A 156 11.50 9.25 21.07
CA THR A 156 11.20 9.40 22.49
C THR A 156 12.20 8.63 23.34
N GLU A 157 12.49 7.38 22.97
CA GLU A 157 13.49 6.54 23.62
C GLU A 157 14.88 7.18 23.58
N LEU A 158 15.29 7.75 22.45
CA LEU A 158 16.55 8.49 22.30
C LEU A 158 16.62 9.73 23.21
N LYS A 159 15.51 10.46 23.39
CA LYS A 159 15.44 11.63 24.29
C LYS A 159 15.50 11.24 25.77
N THR A 160 14.88 10.12 26.14
CA THR A 160 14.82 9.63 27.52
C THR A 160 16.02 8.76 27.89
N ARG A 161 16.79 8.28 26.92
CA ARG A 161 17.98 7.46 27.13
C ARG A 161 18.95 8.12 28.11
N ARG A 162 19.41 7.35 29.09
CA ARG A 162 20.46 7.73 30.04
C ARG A 162 21.43 6.58 30.20
N GLN A 163 22.71 6.87 30.38
CA GLN A 163 23.69 5.83 30.67
C GLN A 163 23.32 5.11 31.96
N LYS A 164 23.22 3.78 31.93
CA LYS A 164 22.91 2.97 33.11
C LYS A 164 24.15 2.87 34.02
N PRO A 165 23.98 2.67 35.34
CA PRO A 165 25.10 2.36 36.23
C PRO A 165 25.83 1.10 35.73
N GLY A 166 27.14 1.19 35.53
CA GLY A 166 27.97 0.07 35.03
C GLY A 166 27.96 -0.13 33.51
N GLU A 167 27.12 0.55 32.74
CA GLU A 167 27.11 0.47 31.28
C GLU A 167 28.36 1.10 30.66
N ARG A 168 29.00 0.38 29.74
CA ARG A 168 30.19 0.87 29.05
C ARG A 168 29.83 1.97 28.06
N LEU A 169 30.75 2.90 27.82
CA LEU A 169 30.50 4.00 26.88
C LEU A 169 30.28 3.49 25.45
N GLN A 170 30.96 2.40 25.07
CA GLN A 170 30.78 1.76 23.77
C GLN A 170 29.37 1.18 23.62
N GLU A 171 28.84 0.55 24.68
CA GLU A 171 27.47 0.00 24.69
C GLU A 171 26.43 1.12 24.54
N LEU A 172 26.62 2.24 25.23
CA LEU A 172 25.79 3.43 25.08
C LEU A 172 25.88 4.00 23.66
N ALA A 173 27.08 4.11 23.09
CA ALA A 173 27.27 4.67 21.75
C ALA A 173 26.56 3.84 20.68
N VAL A 174 26.73 2.50 20.72
CA VAL A 174 26.07 1.57 19.80
C VAL A 174 24.55 1.69 19.90
N ASP A 175 24.00 1.78 21.12
CA ASP A 175 22.56 1.90 21.32
C ASP A 175 22.01 3.27 20.86
N VAL A 176 22.74 4.36 21.10
CA VAL A 176 22.40 5.71 20.59
C VAL A 176 22.43 5.73 19.06
N GLU A 177 23.43 5.12 18.43
CA GLU A 177 23.56 5.03 16.97
C GLU A 177 22.42 4.21 16.36
N ARG A 178 22.09 3.07 16.97
CA ARG A 178 20.94 2.23 16.59
C ARG A 178 19.63 3.01 16.68
N LEU A 179 19.36 3.65 17.82
CA LEU A 179 18.15 4.44 18.03
C LEU A 179 18.06 5.62 17.06
N THR A 180 19.18 6.30 16.79
CA THR A 180 19.23 7.42 15.83
C THR A 180 18.96 6.95 14.41
N SER A 181 19.53 5.81 14.01
CA SER A 181 19.29 5.21 12.70
C SER A 181 17.83 4.83 12.49
N LEU A 182 17.17 4.28 13.52
CA LEU A 182 15.76 3.90 13.45
C LEU A 182 14.82 5.12 13.51
N ALA A 183 15.13 6.13 14.34
CA ALA A 183 14.36 7.36 14.48
C ALA A 183 14.42 8.29 13.26
N TYR A 184 15.51 8.24 12.50
CA TYR A 184 15.83 9.16 11.40
C TYR A 184 16.24 8.44 10.11
N ALA A 185 15.69 7.25 9.83
CA ALA A 185 16.04 6.43 8.67
C ALA A 185 15.96 7.13 7.29
N LYS A 186 15.15 8.20 7.16
CA LYS A 186 15.01 8.97 5.92
C LYS A 186 16.00 10.14 5.80
N CYS A 187 16.78 10.43 6.85
CA CYS A 187 17.76 11.50 6.85
C CYS A 187 19.09 11.04 6.23
N PRO A 188 19.82 11.93 5.55
CA PRO A 188 21.20 11.68 5.10
C PRO A 188 22.11 11.17 6.23
N LEU A 189 23.14 10.40 5.88
CA LEU A 189 24.03 9.74 6.84
C LEU A 189 24.76 10.75 7.73
N ASP A 190 25.29 11.82 7.16
CA ASP A 190 25.96 12.92 7.86
C ASP A 190 25.06 13.59 8.92
N VAL A 191 23.78 13.78 8.59
CA VAL A 191 22.79 14.31 9.53
C VAL A 191 22.53 13.33 10.68
N ARG A 192 22.45 12.03 10.38
CA ARG A 192 22.26 10.99 11.42
C ARG A 192 23.47 10.89 12.34
N GLU A 193 24.68 10.93 11.81
CA GLU A 193 25.92 10.88 12.60
C GLU A 193 26.05 12.08 13.53
N SER A 194 25.77 13.28 13.03
CA SER A 194 25.75 14.51 13.83
C SER A 194 24.73 14.45 14.97
N LEU A 195 23.51 13.96 14.68
CA LEU A 195 22.48 13.74 15.70
C LEU A 195 22.93 12.70 16.74
N ALA A 196 23.49 11.57 16.30
CA ALA A 196 23.97 10.53 17.20
C ALA A 196 25.05 11.07 18.17
N ALA A 197 26.00 11.86 17.66
CA ALA A 197 27.01 12.53 18.47
C ALA A 197 26.39 13.50 19.49
N GLN A 198 25.41 14.30 19.07
CA GLN A 198 24.72 15.25 19.95
C GLN A 198 23.97 14.53 21.09
N TYR A 199 23.22 13.48 20.78
CA TYR A 199 22.51 12.70 21.79
C TYR A 199 23.49 11.94 22.70
N PHE A 200 24.57 11.39 22.16
CA PHE A 200 25.60 10.73 22.97
C PHE A 200 26.20 11.68 24.02
N VAL A 201 26.54 12.91 23.64
CA VAL A 201 27.06 13.93 24.57
C VAL A 201 26.01 14.31 25.62
N ASN A 202 24.76 14.55 25.22
CA ASN A 202 23.68 14.94 26.14
C ASN A 202 23.32 13.83 27.15
N THR A 203 23.32 12.57 26.72
CA THR A 203 23.06 11.41 27.59
C THR A 203 24.20 11.17 28.60
N ASN A 204 25.44 11.53 28.25
CA ASN A 204 26.62 11.44 29.12
C ASN A 204 26.70 12.62 30.11
N GLN A 205 26.52 13.87 29.65
CA GLN A 205 26.61 15.06 30.50
C GLN A 205 25.60 15.06 31.65
N ARG A 206 24.36 14.57 31.42
CA ARG A 206 23.34 14.48 32.48
C ARG A 206 23.70 13.52 33.62
N ARG A 207 24.63 12.58 33.42
CA ARG A 207 25.17 11.73 34.49
C ARG A 207 26.09 12.53 35.42
N ARG A 208 26.94 13.42 34.85
CA ARG A 208 27.89 14.22 35.63
C ARG A 208 27.17 15.16 36.61
N TYR A 209 26.07 15.79 36.19
CA TYR A 209 25.26 16.63 37.08
C TYR A 209 24.50 15.83 38.17
N ALA A 210 24.04 14.61 37.88
CA ALA A 210 23.35 13.77 38.86
C ALA A 210 24.30 13.17 39.92
N THR A 211 25.55 12.86 39.55
CA THR A 211 26.57 12.44 40.50
C THR A 211 27.16 13.61 41.29
N PHE A 212 27.33 14.79 40.69
CA PHE A 212 27.84 15.98 41.39
C PHE A 212 26.86 16.44 42.49
N ASN A 213 25.56 16.49 42.20
CA ASN A 213 24.53 16.84 43.19
C ASN A 213 24.42 15.81 44.35
N LYS A 214 24.73 14.53 44.11
CA LYS A 214 24.78 13.52 45.18
C LYS A 214 26.02 13.68 46.08
N ILE A 215 27.17 14.06 45.50
CA ILE A 215 28.41 14.27 46.25
C ILE A 215 28.34 15.55 47.09
N ASP A 216 27.75 16.63 46.55
CA ASP A 216 27.57 17.88 47.30
C ASP A 216 26.50 17.75 48.41
N GLY A 217 25.47 16.93 48.20
CA GLY A 217 24.49 16.60 49.24
C GLY A 217 25.09 15.79 50.40
N CYS A 218 25.96 14.82 50.10
CA CYS A 218 26.62 13.97 51.10
C CYS A 218 27.67 14.75 51.93
N LYS A 219 28.40 15.68 51.29
CA LYS A 219 29.35 16.56 52.00
C LYS A 219 28.65 17.59 52.89
N LYS A 220 27.45 18.05 52.53
CA LYS A 220 26.64 18.93 53.39
C LYS A 220 26.10 18.22 54.64
N SER A 221 25.82 16.92 54.57
CA SER A 221 25.35 16.16 55.74
C SER A 221 26.46 15.80 56.73
N GLU A 222 27.71 15.61 56.28
CA GLU A 222 28.85 15.34 57.17
C GLU A 222 29.35 16.59 57.92
N ILE A 223 29.16 17.79 57.37
CA ILE A 223 29.58 19.03 58.03
C ILE A 223 28.57 19.48 59.11
N ILE A 224 27.33 18.98 59.09
CA ILE A 224 26.29 19.33 60.07
C ILE A 224 26.25 18.35 61.27
N SER A 225 26.95 17.21 61.22
CA SER A 225 27.02 16.28 62.36
C SER A 225 28.17 16.54 63.34
N ASP A 226 29.10 17.45 63.01
CA ASP A 226 30.30 17.77 63.81
C ASP A 226 30.28 19.20 64.38
N LEU A 227 29.09 19.84 64.46
CA LEU A 227 28.83 21.11 65.14
C LEU A 227 27.74 20.93 66.21
#